data_AF-A0A945ZJJ7-F1
#
_entry.id   AF-A0A945ZJJ7-F1
#
_cell.length_a   1.000
_cell.length_b   1.000
_cell.length_c   1.000
_cell.angle_alpha   90.00
_cell.angle_beta   90.00
_cell.angle_gamma   90.00
#
_symmetry.space_group_name_H-M   'P 1'
#
loop_
_entity.id
_entity.type
_entity.pdbx_description
1 polymer ?
#
loop_
_entity_poly.entity_id
_entity_poly.type
_entity_poly.pdbx_seq_one_letter_code
_entity_poly.pdbx_strand_id
1 'polypeptide(L)' 'GRVLKGKKLPGRMGNQQSTKKAVVAYLDHARNLIGIKGPVAGSKSNLVVISL' A
#
# COMPACT_ATOMS: atom_id res chain seq x y z
N GLY A 1 13.59 34.72 -10.10
CA GLY A 1 12.40 33.86 -10.30
C GLY A 1 12.07 33.14 -9.00
N ARG A 2 10.79 32.93 -8.68
CA ARG A 2 10.37 32.26 -7.43
C ARG A 2 10.07 30.78 -7.65
N VAL A 3 10.23 29.98 -6.61
CA VAL A 3 9.75 28.59 -6.61
C VAL A 3 8.21 28.60 -6.52
N LEU A 4 7.56 27.87 -7.41
CA LEU A 4 6.10 27.70 -7.40
C LEU A 4 5.68 26.70 -6.30
N LYS A 5 4.54 26.96 -5.65
CA LYS A 5 3.95 26.01 -4.68
C LYS A 5 3.70 24.66 -5.37
N GLY A 6 3.95 23.56 -4.66
CA GLY A 6 3.81 22.20 -5.19
C GLY A 6 5.03 21.69 -5.98
N LYS A 7 6.08 22.50 -6.16
CA LYS A 7 7.35 21.99 -6.70
C LYS A 7 7.92 20.94 -5.73
N LYS A 8 8.17 19.72 -6.23
CA LYS A 8 8.80 18.65 -5.45
C LYS A 8 10.21 19.07 -5.01
N LEU A 9 10.46 19.04 -3.71
CA LEU A 9 11.73 19.34 -3.04
C LEU A 9 12.07 18.20 -2.06
N PRO A 10 13.32 18.09 -1.58
CA PRO A 10 13.71 17.06 -0.62
C PRO A 10 12.87 17.07 0.66
N GLY A 11 12.63 15.89 1.22
CA GLY A 11 11.84 15.70 2.45
C GLY A 11 11.75 14.22 2.85
N ARG A 12 11.01 13.93 3.93
CA ARG A 12 10.78 12.55 4.38
C ARG A 12 9.87 11.81 3.39
N MET A 13 10.32 10.66 2.90
CA MET A 13 9.53 9.77 2.05
C MET A 13 8.79 8.72 2.89
N GLY A 14 7.59 8.34 2.45
CA GLY A 14 6.78 7.29 3.09
C GLY A 14 5.84 7.79 4.18
N ASN A 15 5.34 6.87 5.01
CA ASN A 15 4.31 7.13 6.03
C ASN A 15 3.00 7.75 5.48
N GLN A 16 2.72 7.53 4.20
CA GLN A 16 1.48 7.92 3.56
C GLN A 16 0.62 6.68 3.34
N GLN A 17 -0.66 6.76 3.69
CA GLN A 17 -1.62 5.71 3.36
C GLN A 17 -1.79 5.66 1.84
N SER A 18 -1.64 4.48 1.26
CA SER A 18 -1.88 4.24 -0.17
C SER A 18 -2.70 2.97 -0.34
N THR A 19 -3.72 3.07 -1.18
CA THR A 19 -4.60 1.95 -1.51
C THR A 19 -4.28 1.48 -2.93
N LYS A 20 -4.08 0.17 -3.11
CA LYS A 20 -3.81 -0.43 -4.42
C LYS A 20 -4.94 -1.38 -4.78
N LYS A 21 -5.32 -1.42 -6.06
CA LYS A 21 -6.19 -2.45 -6.60
C LYS A 21 -5.43 -3.76 -6.66
N ALA A 22 -6.04 -4.84 -6.17
CA ALA A 22 -5.40 -6.14 -6.10
C ALA A 22 -6.39 -7.25 -6.44
N VAL A 23 -5.86 -8.40 -6.86
CA VAL A 23 -6.64 -9.60 -7.20
C VAL A 23 -6.29 -10.69 -6.20
N VAL A 24 -7.31 -11.32 -5.62
CA VAL A 24 -7.14 -12.48 -4.72
C VAL A 24 -6.82 -13.71 -5.58
N ALA A 25 -5.71 -14.36 -5.27
CA ALA A 25 -5.22 -15.53 -6.00
C ALA A 25 -5.31 -16.83 -5.18
N TYR A 26 -5.38 -16.74 -3.85
CA TYR A 26 -5.42 -17.89 -2.96
C TYR A 26 -6.20 -17.56 -1.68
N LEU A 27 -6.97 -18.54 -1.19
CA LEU A 27 -7.70 -18.48 0.07
C LEU A 27 -7.55 -19.81 0.82
N ASP A 28 -7.17 -19.74 2.09
CA ASP A 28 -7.18 -20.87 3.01
C ASP A 28 -7.95 -20.47 4.27
N HIS A 29 -9.15 -21.03 4.41
CA HIS A 29 -10.03 -20.75 5.54
C HIS A 29 -9.58 -21.44 6.83
N ALA A 30 -8.88 -22.57 6.75
CA ALA A 30 -8.41 -23.28 7.95
C ALA A 30 -7.26 -22.52 8.62
N ARG A 31 -6.41 -21.89 7.82
CA ARG A 31 -5.25 -21.11 8.29
C ARG A 31 -5.48 -19.59 8.30
N ASN A 32 -6.66 -19.13 7.87
CA ASN A 32 -7.00 -17.72 7.69
C ASN A 32 -5.99 -16.96 6.81
N LEU A 33 -5.55 -17.59 5.72
CA LEU A 33 -4.56 -17.02 4.80
C LEU A 33 -5.23 -16.51 3.53
N ILE A 34 -4.76 -15.35 3.05
CA ILE A 34 -5.18 -14.73 1.80
C ILE A 34 -3.92 -14.45 0.98
N GLY A 35 -3.85 -15.02 -0.22
CA GLY A 35 -2.81 -14.72 -1.19
C GLY A 35 -3.28 -13.63 -2.16
N ILE A 36 -2.58 -12.51 -2.17
CA ILE A 36 -2.83 -11.39 -3.08
C ILE A 36 -1.83 -11.44 -4.23
N LYS A 37 -2.32 -11.26 -5.46
CA LYS A 37 -1.45 -11.15 -6.64
C LYS A 37 -0.73 -9.80 -6.64
N GLY A 38 0.59 -9.82 -6.49
CA GLY A 38 1.46 -8.65 -6.60
C GLY A 38 1.77 -7.96 -5.27
N PRO A 39 2.25 -6.70 -5.31
CA PRO A 39 2.74 -6.01 -4.12
C PRO A 39 1.61 -5.39 -3.28
N VAL A 40 1.63 -5.64 -1.97
CA VAL A 40 0.76 -4.97 -1.00
C VAL A 40 1.38 -3.63 -0.58
N ALA A 41 0.56 -2.60 -0.41
CA ALA A 41 1.01 -1.30 0.08
C ALA A 41 1.36 -1.36 1.57
N GLY A 42 2.53 -0.84 1.94
CA GLY A 42 3.03 -0.86 3.31
C GLY A 42 4.23 -1.79 3.51
N SER A 43 4.75 -1.80 4.73
CA SER A 43 5.85 -2.69 5.13
C SER A 43 5.34 -4.09 5.46
N LYS A 44 6.25 -5.07 5.46
CA LYS A 44 5.95 -6.42 5.96
C LYS A 44 5.44 -6.33 7.41
N SER A 45 4.48 -7.20 7.76
CA SER A 45 3.85 -7.27 9.09
C SER A 45 3.05 -6.02 9.54
N ASN A 46 2.77 -5.08 8.63
CA ASN A 46 1.90 -3.95 8.95
C ASN A 46 0.42 -4.35 8.88
N LEU A 47 -0.43 -3.62 9.62
CA LEU A 47 -1.89 -3.75 9.49
C LEU A 47 -2.32 -3.21 8.11
N VAL A 48 -3.13 -3.99 7.42
CA VAL A 48 -3.71 -3.63 6.12
C VAL A 48 -5.23 -3.78 6.21
N VAL A 49 -5.95 -2.83 5.64
CA VAL A 49 -7.40 -2.88 5.50
C VAL A 49 -7.74 -3.26 4.06
N ILE A 50 -8.57 -4.27 3.89
CA ILE A 50 -9.08 -4.72 2.58
C ILE A 50 -10.55 -4.31 2.53
N SER A 51 -10.91 -3.52 1.52
CA SER A 51 -12.29 -3.10 1.22
C SER A 51 -12.67 -3.50 -0.19
N LEU A 52 -13.97 -3.72 -0.43
CA LEU A 52 -14.54 -4.01 -1.75
C LEU A 52 -14.53 -2.77 -2.66
#